data_AF-A0A2S8Z7F7-F1
#
_entry.id   AF-A0A2S8Z7F7-F1
#
_cell.length_a   1.000
_cell.length_b   1.000
_cell.length_c   1.000
_cell.angle_alpha   90.00
_cell.angle_beta   90.00
_cell.angle_gamma   90.00
#
_symmetry.space_group_name_H-M   'P 1'
#
loop_
_entity.id
_entity.type
_entity.pdbx_description
1 polymer ?
#
loop_
_entity_poly.entity_id
_entity_poly.type
_entity_poly.pdbx_seq_one_letter_code
_entity_poly.pdbx_strand_id
1 'polypeptide(L)'
;MTQLVDHTNHILRNRFREELGLSWDPRADDDAWAATTTAVSDASVEVDGRDHPGLQIDTDPFVYSIGFRVDEHVVCTAVVPRDALPAVDLAVTRLPAGSQTPARTPSSDG
;
A
#
# COMPACT_ATOMS: atom_id res chain seq x y z
N MET A 1 6.26 8.70 6.80
CA MET A 1 5.65 8.18 5.57
C MET A 1 4.23 7.71 5.90
N THR A 2 3.26 8.63 6.02
CA THR A 2 1.89 8.29 6.45
C THR A 2 1.16 7.42 5.43
N GLN A 3 1.47 7.59 4.14
CA GLN A 3 0.83 6.86 3.04
C GLN A 3 0.85 5.33 3.18
N LEU A 4 1.93 4.73 3.71
CA LEU A 4 1.99 3.27 3.94
C LEU A 4 1.00 2.84 5.03
N VAL A 5 0.94 3.59 6.13
CA VAL A 5 0.01 3.35 7.24
C VAL A 5 -1.42 3.57 6.77
N ASP A 6 -1.69 4.67 6.07
CA ASP A 6 -3.01 5.01 5.53
C ASP A 6 -3.52 3.93 4.58
N HIS A 7 -2.66 3.44 3.68
CA HIS A 7 -3.02 2.35 2.76
C HIS A 7 -3.23 1.03 3.50
N THR A 8 -2.39 0.69 4.48
CA THR A 8 -2.56 -0.52 5.31
C THR A 8 -3.91 -0.49 6.02
N ASN A 9 -4.23 0.62 6.68
CA ASN A 9 -5.50 0.79 7.41
C ASN A 9 -6.70 0.77 6.47
N HIS A 10 -6.57 1.30 5.25
CA HIS A 10 -7.61 1.21 4.23
C HIS A 10 -7.90 -0.25 3.85
N ILE A 11 -6.87 -1.07 3.65
CA ILE A 11 -7.04 -2.49 3.31
C ILE A 11 -7.61 -3.28 4.49
N LEU A 12 -7.07 -3.10 5.69
CA LEU A 12 -7.57 -3.73 6.92
C LEU A 12 -9.08 -3.46 7.12
N ARG A 13 -9.48 -2.19 7.07
CA ARG A 13 -10.87 -1.78 7.29
C ARG A 13 -11.85 -2.35 6.28
N ASN A 14 -11.44 -2.46 5.02
CA ASN A 14 -12.35 -2.80 3.93
C ASN A 14 -12.33 -4.29 3.58
N ARG A 15 -11.18 -4.96 3.68
CA ARG A 15 -11.02 -6.36 3.27
C ARG A 15 -11.04 -7.32 4.46
N PHE A 16 -10.57 -6.91 5.63
CA PHE A 16 -10.47 -7.73 6.83
C PHE A 16 -11.48 -7.32 7.91
N ARG A 17 -12.58 -6.66 7.49
CA ARG A 17 -13.54 -6.04 8.40
C ARG A 17 -14.17 -7.04 9.38
N GLU A 18 -14.51 -8.22 8.88
CA GLU A 18 -15.16 -9.27 9.65
C GLU A 18 -14.18 -9.90 10.63
N GLU A 19 -12.95 -10.14 10.18
CA GLU A 19 -11.83 -10.66 10.99
C GLU A 19 -11.44 -9.70 12.11
N LEU A 20 -11.52 -8.40 11.85
CA LEU A 20 -11.33 -7.34 12.83
C LEU A 20 -12.55 -7.13 13.74
N GLY A 21 -13.65 -7.84 13.51
CA GLY A 21 -14.88 -7.74 14.30
C GLY A 21 -15.57 -6.37 14.19
N LEU A 22 -15.34 -5.63 13.11
CA LEU A 22 -15.78 -4.25 12.99
C LEU A 22 -17.27 -4.12 12.63
N SER A 23 -17.94 -3.26 13.39
CA SER A 23 -19.17 -2.54 13.13
C SER A 23 -19.39 -2.12 11.68
N TRP A 24 -20.44 -2.57 10.96
CA TRP A 24 -20.85 -1.89 9.72
C TRP A 24 -21.16 -0.40 9.93
N ASP A 25 -21.53 0.02 11.15
CA ASP A 25 -21.61 1.42 11.56
C ASP A 25 -20.21 1.98 11.90
N PRO A 26 -19.67 2.93 11.10
CA PRO A 26 -18.35 3.53 11.31
C PRO A 26 -18.15 4.24 12.66
N ARG A 27 -19.23 4.54 13.39
CA ARG A 27 -19.18 5.24 14.68
C ARG A 27 -19.11 4.30 15.88
N ALA A 28 -19.28 3.00 15.65
CA ALA A 28 -19.32 1.99 16.71
C ALA A 28 -17.94 1.39 17.05
N ASP A 29 -16.96 1.58 16.17
CA ASP A 29 -15.64 0.96 16.28
C ASP A 29 -14.61 1.92 16.90
N ASP A 30 -13.68 1.38 17.69
CA ASP A 30 -12.48 2.09 18.11
C ASP A 30 -11.33 1.91 17.08
N ASP A 31 -10.20 2.58 17.31
CA ASP A 31 -9.04 2.54 16.41
C ASP A 31 -7.97 1.50 16.84
N ALA A 32 -8.27 0.59 17.78
CA ALA A 32 -7.26 -0.33 18.33
C ALA A 32 -6.71 -1.34 17.31
N TRP A 33 -7.48 -1.60 16.25
CA TRP A 33 -7.08 -2.45 15.12
C TRP A 33 -6.13 -1.75 14.14
N ALA A 34 -6.04 -0.42 14.18
CA ALA A 34 -5.33 0.34 13.16
C ALA A 34 -3.81 0.24 13.32
N ALA A 35 -3.12 0.00 12.22
CA ALA A 35 -1.68 0.17 12.16
C ALA A 35 -1.30 1.62 12.46
N THR A 36 -0.20 1.79 13.18
CA THR A 36 0.31 3.10 13.59
C THR A 36 1.70 3.35 13.01
N THR A 37 2.13 4.61 13.01
CA THR A 37 3.47 4.98 12.54
C THR A 37 4.59 4.34 13.35
N THR A 38 4.34 3.93 14.60
CA THR A 38 5.33 3.24 15.44
C THR A 38 5.55 1.78 15.04
N ALA A 39 4.63 1.18 14.28
CA ALA A 39 4.78 -0.15 13.72
C ALA A 39 5.66 -0.18 12.46
N VAL A 40 6.01 1.00 11.92
CA VAL A 40 6.84 1.12 10.72
C VAL A 40 8.31 0.88 11.07
N SER A 41 8.97 0.03 10.29
CA SER A 41 10.41 -0.28 10.40
C SER A 41 11.10 -0.22 9.05
N ASP A 42 12.43 -0.05 9.05
CA ASP A 42 13.24 -0.08 7.83
C ASP A 42 13.20 -1.48 7.17
N ALA A 43 13.20 -1.49 5.84
CA ALA A 43 13.22 -2.70 5.03
C ALA A 43 13.96 -2.47 3.70
N SER A 44 14.18 -3.55 2.96
CA SER A 44 14.63 -3.51 1.57
C SER A 44 13.52 -4.03 0.65
N VAL A 45 13.34 -3.38 -0.50
CA VAL A 45 12.43 -3.82 -1.58
C VAL A 45 13.28 -4.11 -2.81
N GLU A 46 13.07 -5.27 -3.43
CA GLU A 46 13.61 -5.49 -4.77
C GLU A 46 12.82 -4.64 -5.78
N VAL A 47 13.52 -3.72 -6.45
CA VAL A 47 12.96 -2.91 -7.54
C VAL A 47 13.88 -3.01 -8.75
N ASP A 48 13.34 -3.45 -9.88
CA ASP A 48 14.08 -3.67 -11.13
C ASP A 48 15.33 -4.56 -10.92
N GLY A 49 15.21 -5.59 -10.07
CA GLY A 49 16.28 -6.54 -9.74
C GLY A 49 17.37 -5.99 -8.82
N ARG A 50 17.10 -4.89 -8.08
CA ARG A 50 18.05 -4.28 -7.14
C ARG A 50 17.37 -3.98 -5.81
N ASP A 51 18.10 -4.13 -4.71
CA ASP A 51 17.61 -3.71 -3.39
C ASP A 51 17.52 -2.19 -3.28
N HIS A 52 16.35 -1.71 -2.93
CA HIS A 52 16.05 -0.31 -2.65
C HIS A 52 15.63 -0.12 -1.19
N PRO A 53 16.05 0.97 -0.52
CA PRO A 53 15.57 1.30 0.81
C PRO A 53 14.05 1.50 0.82
N GLY A 54 13.38 0.85 1.76
CA GLY A 54 11.94 0.92 1.96
C GLY A 54 11.58 0.93 3.43
N LEU A 55 10.28 0.93 3.68
CA LEU A 55 9.68 0.82 5.00
C LEU A 55 8.63 -0.27 4.97
N GLN A 56 8.47 -1.00 6.06
CA GLN A 56 7.48 -2.06 6.19
C GLN A 56 6.65 -1.97 7.47
N ILE A 57 5.51 -2.67 7.46
CA ILE A 57 4.72 -3.03 8.63
C ILE A 57 4.56 -4.55 8.58
N ASP A 58 5.29 -5.25 9.45
CA ASP A 58 5.33 -6.72 9.52
C ASP A 58 4.72 -7.25 10.84
N THR A 59 4.31 -6.35 11.72
CA THR A 59 3.75 -6.73 13.03
C THR A 59 2.25 -7.00 12.99
N ASP A 60 1.58 -6.70 11.86
CA ASP A 60 0.15 -6.94 11.71
C ASP A 60 -0.14 -8.43 11.44
N PRO A 61 -1.14 -9.03 12.10
CA PRO A 61 -1.44 -10.46 11.94
C PRO A 61 -2.13 -10.80 10.61
N PHE A 62 -2.79 -9.86 9.94
CA PHE A 62 -3.59 -10.11 8.73
C PHE A 62 -2.87 -9.71 7.45
N VAL A 63 -1.98 -8.73 7.53
CA VAL A 63 -1.26 -8.23 6.35
C VAL A 63 0.22 -8.04 6.63
N TYR A 64 0.97 -8.03 5.53
CA TYR A 64 2.30 -7.45 5.47
C TYR A 64 2.26 -6.29 4.50
N SER A 65 2.79 -5.15 4.91
CA SER A 65 2.81 -3.95 4.08
C SER A 65 4.23 -3.50 3.85
N ILE A 66 4.52 -3.07 2.63
CA ILE A 66 5.82 -2.50 2.28
C ILE A 66 5.64 -1.29 1.37
N GLY A 67 6.52 -0.30 1.51
CA GLY A 67 6.52 0.87 0.67
C GLY A 67 7.90 1.47 0.49
N PHE A 68 8.12 2.08 -0.66
CA PHE A 68 9.39 2.72 -0.99
C PHE A 68 9.13 3.95 -1.88
N ARG A 69 10.09 4.87 -1.91
CA ARG A 69 10.03 6.03 -2.80
C ARG A 69 10.46 5.62 -4.21
N VAL A 70 9.58 5.86 -5.18
CA VAL A 70 9.90 5.69 -6.61
C VAL A 70 10.72 6.87 -7.10
N ASP A 71 10.33 8.08 -6.69
CA ASP A 71 11.04 9.35 -6.90
C ASP A 71 10.76 10.32 -5.73
N GLU A 72 11.05 11.61 -5.89
CA GLU A 72 10.86 12.64 -4.85
C GLU A 72 9.39 12.82 -4.43
N HIS A 73 8.45 12.56 -5.33
CA HIS A 73 7.03 12.86 -5.14
C HIS A 73 6.13 11.61 -5.17
N VAL A 74 6.67 10.47 -5.62
CA VAL A 74 5.93 9.22 -5.78
C VAL A 74 6.40 8.19 -4.77
N VAL A 75 5.45 7.68 -3.99
CA VAL A 75 5.64 6.52 -3.10
C VAL A 75 4.83 5.36 -3.66
N CYS A 76 5.48 4.21 -3.82
CA CYS A 76 4.79 2.96 -4.10
C CYS A 76 4.56 2.24 -2.76
N THR A 77 3.36 1.70 -2.58
CA THR A 77 3.00 0.89 -1.41
C THR A 77 2.28 -0.37 -1.88
N ALA A 78 2.57 -1.49 -1.25
CA ALA A 78 1.90 -2.76 -1.46
C ALA A 78 1.47 -3.33 -0.11
N VAL A 79 0.28 -3.92 -0.08
CA VAL A 79 -0.26 -4.61 1.10
C VAL A 79 -0.64 -6.01 0.66
N VAL A 80 -0.04 -7.00 1.30
CA VAL A 80 -0.16 -8.41 0.94
C VAL A 80 -0.81 -9.15 2.09
N PRO A 81 -1.87 -9.95 1.86
CA PRO A 81 -2.43 -10.83 2.87
C PRO A 81 -1.37 -11.75 3.48
N ARG A 82 -1.37 -11.89 4.80
CA ARG A 82 -0.36 -12.67 5.55
C ARG A 82 -0.33 -14.13 5.12
N ASP A 83 -1.49 -14.69 4.80
CA ASP A 83 -1.67 -16.08 4.35
C ASP A 83 -1.12 -16.34 2.95
N ALA A 84 -0.98 -15.30 2.12
CA ALA A 84 -0.41 -15.39 0.78
C ALA A 84 1.12 -15.33 0.77
N LEU A 85 1.76 -14.75 1.81
CA LEU A 85 3.21 -14.56 1.87
C LEU A 85 4.04 -15.83 1.61
N PRO A 86 3.69 -17.02 2.14
CA PRO A 86 4.47 -18.22 1.87
C PRO A 86 4.48 -18.67 0.40
N ALA A 87 3.57 -18.13 -0.42
CA ALA A 87 3.39 -18.51 -1.82
C ALA A 87 3.89 -17.46 -2.82
N VAL A 88 4.42 -16.33 -2.34
CA VAL A 88 4.85 -15.21 -3.20
C VAL A 88 6.26 -14.76 -2.88
N ASP A 89 6.95 -14.32 -3.92
CA ASP A 89 8.15 -13.49 -3.80
C ASP A 89 7.78 -12.06 -4.23
N LEU A 90 8.21 -11.06 -3.46
CA LEU A 90 7.77 -9.68 -3.62
C LEU A 90 8.87 -8.83 -4.25
N ALA A 91 8.71 -8.56 -5.55
CA ALA A 91 9.53 -7.62 -6.30
C ALA A 91 8.66 -6.65 -7.09
N VAL A 92 9.19 -5.46 -7.35
CA VAL A 92 8.51 -4.41 -8.10
C VAL A 92 9.27 -4.11 -9.39
N THR A 93 8.56 -4.09 -10.51
CA THR A 93 9.13 -3.74 -11.81
C THR A 93 8.53 -2.43 -12.30
N ARG A 94 9.38 -1.46 -12.60
CA ARG A 94 8.96 -0.21 -13.24
C ARG A 94 8.74 -0.48 -14.71
N LEU A 95 7.49 -0.37 -15.14
CA LEU A 95 7.17 -0.42 -16.55
C LEU A 95 7.46 0.94 -17.19
N PRO A 96 7.97 0.98 -18.44
CA PRO A 96 8.09 2.23 -19.16
C PRO A 96 6.71 2.87 -19.23
N ALA A 97 6.65 4.18 -18.97
CA ALA A 97 5.43 4.93 -19.22
C ALA A 97 5.11 4.78 -20.72
N GLY A 98 4.10 3.97 -21.04
CA GLY A 98 3.53 4.00 -22.38
C GLY A 98 3.18 5.45 -22.69
N SER A 99 3.42 5.89 -23.93
CA SER A 99 3.00 7.22 -24.37
C SER A 99 1.51 7.37 -24.10
N GLN A 100 1.14 7.99 -22.97
CA GLN A 100 -0.21 8.47 -22.77
C GLN A 100 -0.38 9.57 -23.80
N THR A 101 -1.00 9.24 -24.93
CA THR A 101 -1.46 10.24 -25.88
C THR A 101 -2.37 11.17 -25.09
N PRO A 102 -2.04 12.45 -24.90
CA PRO A 102 -2.91 13.36 -24.19
C PRO A 102 -4.27 13.33 -24.88
N ALA A 103 -5.33 13.13 -24.09
CA ALA A 103 -6.69 13.13 -24.58
C ALA A 103 -6.91 14.39 -25.42
N ARG A 104 -7.33 14.20 -26.67
CA ARG A 104 -7.67 15.29 -27.59
C ARG A 104 -8.78 16.12 -26.93
N THR A 105 -8.46 17.30 -26.42
CA THR A 105 -9.46 18.29 -26.01
C THR A 105 -10.33 18.59 -27.23
N PRO A 106 -11.66 18.43 -27.18
CA PRO A 106 -12.50 18.96 -28.25
C PRO A 106 -12.39 20.49 -28.18
N SER A 107 -11.78 21.10 -29.20
CA SER A 107 -11.91 22.54 -29.44
C SER A 107 -13.39 22.87 -29.53
N SER A 108 -13.87 23.69 -28.60
CA SER A 108 -15.16 24.35 -28.73
C SER A 108 -14.94 25.57 -29.61
N ASP A 109 -15.10 25.40 -30.93
CA ASP A 109 -15.43 26.50 -31.82
C ASP A 109 -16.97 26.59 -31.89
N GLY A 110 -17.51 27.74 -31.49
CA GLY A 110 -18.94 28.06 -31.50
C GLY A 110 -19.24 29.28 -30.65
#